data_AF-A0A536WKP8-F1
#
_entry.id   AF-A0A536WKP8-F1
#
_cell.length_a   1.000
_cell.length_b   1.000
_cell.length_c   1.000
_cell.angle_alpha   90.00
_cell.angle_beta   90.00
_cell.angle_gamma   90.00
#
_symmetry.space_group_name_H-M   'P 1'
#
loop_
_entity.id
_entity.type
_entity.pdbx_description
1 polymer ?
#
loop_
_entity_poly.entity_id
_entity_poly.type
_entity_poly.pdbx_seq_one_letter_code
_entity_poly.pdbx_strand_id
1 'polypeptide(L)' 'MTTSAASGASCASPMLRDRFLNALDASDDALLRDLARHLQSCTNTLPSTTCILLGLPEGSTYAVGALAVIKRQS' A
#
# COMPACT_ATOMS: atom_id res chain seq x y z
N MET A 1 9.50 -4.41 -31.55
CA MET A 1 8.81 -3.24 -31.00
C MET A 1 7.98 -3.70 -29.80
N THR A 2 8.21 -3.06 -28.65
CA THR A 2 7.56 -3.36 -27.37
C THR A 2 6.18 -2.72 -27.32
N THR A 3 5.14 -3.49 -26.99
CA THR A 3 3.91 -2.98 -26.38
C THR A 3 3.22 -4.14 -25.64
N SER A 4 3.65 -4.41 -24.41
CA SER A 4 2.82 -5.16 -23.45
C SER A 4 1.76 -4.21 -22.92
N ALA A 5 0.56 -4.33 -23.48
CA ALA A 5 -0.64 -3.68 -22.97
C ALA A 5 -0.96 -4.26 -21.58
N ALA A 6 -0.60 -3.52 -20.54
CA ALA A 6 -1.05 -3.75 -19.18
C ALA A 6 -2.53 -3.33 -19.05
N SER A 7 -3.43 -4.19 -19.51
CA SER A 7 -4.86 -4.08 -19.22
C SER A 7 -5.22 -5.23 -18.29
N GLY A 8 -5.25 -4.98 -16.97
CA GLY A 8 -5.79 -5.96 -16.04
C GLY A 8 -5.40 -5.89 -14.56
N ALA A 9 -4.50 -5.02 -14.12
CA ALA A 9 -4.17 -4.92 -12.70
C ALA A 9 -3.69 -3.51 -12.34
N SER A 10 -4.63 -2.60 -12.07
CA SER A 10 -4.39 -1.23 -11.60
C SER A 10 -3.88 -1.21 -10.14
N CYS A 11 -2.94 -2.07 -9.81
CA CYS A 11 -2.24 -1.98 -8.56
C CYS A 11 -1.21 -0.87 -8.70
N ALA A 12 -1.23 0.06 -7.76
CA ALA A 12 -0.33 1.20 -7.70
C ALA A 12 1.10 0.86 -8.17
N SER A 13 1.67 1.76 -8.98
CA SER A 13 3.02 1.64 -9.51
C SER A 13 4.01 1.22 -8.42
N PRO A 14 5.05 0.43 -8.72
CA PRO A 14 6.03 -0.02 -7.72
C PRO A 14 6.62 1.14 -6.89
N MET A 15 6.76 2.34 -7.48
CA MET A 15 7.12 3.57 -6.76
C MET A 15 6.14 3.99 -5.65
N LEU A 16 4.83 3.84 -5.84
CA LEU A 16 3.83 4.19 -4.82
C LEU A 16 3.87 3.21 -3.65
N ARG A 17 4.09 1.93 -3.93
CA ARG A 17 4.31 0.91 -2.90
C ARG A 17 5.53 1.23 -2.06
N ASP A 18 6.65 1.54 -2.72
CA ASP A 18 7.91 1.87 -2.04
C ASP A 18 7.77 3.14 -1.18
N ARG A 19 7.17 4.20 -1.74
CA ARG A 19 6.84 5.41 -0.98
C ARG A 19 5.96 5.15 0.24
N PHE A 20 4.99 4.23 0.12
CA PHE A 20 4.12 3.87 1.24
C PHE A 20 4.90 3.16 2.35
N LEU A 21 5.82 2.26 1.98
CA LEU A 21 6.71 1.60 2.94
C LEU A 21 7.65 2.61 3.61
N ASN A 22 8.22 3.54 2.84
CA ASN A 22 9.07 4.60 3.37
C ASN A 22 8.30 5.55 4.29
N ALA A 23 7.06 5.92 3.94
CA ALA A 23 6.23 6.76 4.81
C ALA A 23 5.80 6.01 6.09
N LEU A 24 5.63 4.69 6.03
CA LEU A 24 5.40 3.84 7.21
C LEU A 24 6.60 3.84 8.14
N ASP A 25 7.80 3.67 7.59
CA ASP A 25 9.05 3.72 8.34
C ASP A 25 9.30 5.09 8.97
N ALA A 26 9.08 6.16 8.19
CA ALA A 26 9.19 7.55 8.65
C ALA A 26 8.07 7.99 9.60
N SER A 27 7.03 7.16 9.81
CA SER A 27 5.79 7.54 10.51
C SER A 27 5.14 8.82 9.98
N ASP A 28 5.23 9.04 8.66
CA ASP A 28 4.65 10.19 7.98
C ASP A 28 3.16 9.96 7.71
N ASP A 29 2.35 10.25 8.73
CA ASP A 29 0.92 10.01 8.71
C ASP A 29 0.18 10.69 7.54
N ALA A 30 0.57 11.92 7.21
CA ALA A 30 -0.04 12.69 6.13
C ALA A 30 0.22 12.05 4.75
N LEU A 31 1.46 11.64 4.47
CA LEU A 31 1.82 10.94 3.24
C LEU A 31 1.17 9.57 3.18
N LEU A 32 1.10 8.86 4.31
CA LEU A 32 0.44 7.56 4.36
C LEU A 32 -1.03 7.65 4.01
N ARG A 33 -1.75 8.66 4.49
CA ARG A 33 -3.16 8.86 4.12
C ARG A 33 -3.34 9.11 2.63
N ASP A 34 -2.49 9.94 2.03
CA ASP A 34 -2.55 10.24 0.60
C ASP A 34 -2.24 9.00 -0.25
N LEU A 35 -1.16 8.30 0.08
CA LEU A 35 -0.76 7.06 -0.60
C LEU A 35 -1.78 5.94 -0.38
N ALA A 36 -2.32 5.81 0.84
CA ALA A 36 -3.36 4.86 1.18
C ALA A 36 -4.57 5.05 0.26
N ARG A 37 -5.00 6.29 -0.01
CA ARG A 37 -6.14 6.55 -0.91
C ARG A 37 -5.91 6.00 -2.31
N HIS A 38 -4.69 6.11 -2.83
CA HIS A 38 -4.30 5.53 -4.12
C HIS A 38 -4.13 4.00 -4.07
N LEU A 39 -3.78 3.44 -2.91
CA LEU A 39 -3.57 2.01 -2.69
C LEU A 39 -4.83 1.22 -2.32
N GLN A 40 -5.95 1.90 -1.99
CA GLN A 40 -7.23 1.24 -1.66
C GLN A 40 -7.78 0.34 -2.76
N SER A 41 -7.48 0.64 -4.03
CA SER A 41 -7.89 -0.20 -5.17
C SER A 41 -6.86 -1.30 -5.49
N CYS A 42 -5.70 -1.29 -4.81
CA CYS A 42 -4.61 -2.22 -5.06
C CYS A 42 -4.74 -3.48 -4.20
N THR A 43 -4.96 -4.61 -4.87
CA THR A 43 -5.10 -5.94 -4.26
C THR A 43 -3.76 -6.67 -4.10
N ASN A 44 -2.60 -6.00 -4.31
CA ASN A 44 -1.30 -6.62 -4.08
C ASN A 44 -1.15 -6.98 -2.62
N THR A 45 -0.47 -8.08 -2.35
CA THR A 45 -0.06 -8.47 -1.01
C THR A 45 0.98 -7.50 -0.47
N LEU A 46 0.80 -7.11 0.79
CA LEU A 46 1.83 -6.45 1.58
C LEU A 46 2.91 -7.47 1.93
N PRO A 47 4.16 -7.02 2.08
CA PRO A 47 5.20 -7.86 2.65
C PRO A 47 4.87 -8.16 4.12
N SER A 48 5.15 -9.39 4.57
CA SER A 48 4.87 -9.85 5.95
C SER A 48 5.37 -8.89 7.01
N THR A 49 6.58 -8.33 6.84
CA THR A 49 7.16 -7.32 7.76
C THR A 49 6.23 -6.13 7.95
N THR A 50 5.64 -5.62 6.87
CA THR A 50 4.70 -4.50 6.94
C THR A 50 3.37 -4.93 7.55
N CYS A 51 2.86 -6.12 7.24
CA CYS A 51 1.68 -6.66 7.93
C CYS A 51 1.88 -6.67 9.45
N ILE A 52 3.01 -7.19 9.94
CA ILE A 52 3.35 -7.22 11.36
C ILE A 52 3.41 -5.81 11.95
N LEU A 53 4.04 -4.87 11.25
CA LEU A 53 4.21 -3.48 11.70
C LEU A 53 2.86 -2.74 11.84
N LEU A 54 1.89 -3.04 10.97
CA LEU A 54 0.52 -2.52 11.08
C LEU A 54 -0.37 -3.35 12.03
N GLY A 55 0.06 -4.52 12.49
CA GLY A 55 -0.76 -5.44 13.27
C GLY A 55 -1.82 -6.15 12.43
N LEU A 56 -1.54 -6.36 11.15
CA LEU A 56 -2.40 -7.06 10.19
C LEU A 56 -1.95 -8.52 10.02
N PRO A 57 -2.88 -9.43 9.66
CA PRO A 57 -2.52 -10.81 9.35
C PRO A 57 -1.59 -10.85 8.13
N GLU A 58 -0.62 -11.77 8.16
CA GLU A 58 0.28 -12.00 7.04
C GLU A 58 -0.50 -12.37 5.77
N GLY A 59 -0.06 -11.85 4.62
CA GLY A 59 -0.80 -11.98 3.37
C GLY A 59 -1.96 -10.98 3.22
N SER A 60 -2.09 -9.99 4.11
CA SER A 60 -2.98 -8.85 3.89
C SER A 60 -2.57 -8.07 2.64
N THR A 61 -3.52 -7.38 2.02
CA THR A 61 -3.28 -6.58 0.82
C THR A 61 -2.98 -5.12 1.15
N TYR A 62 -2.37 -4.39 0.20
CA TYR A 62 -2.14 -2.95 0.31
C TYR A 62 -3.45 -2.18 0.55
N ALA A 63 -4.57 -2.62 -0.01
CA ALA A 63 -5.89 -2.05 0.30
C ALA A 63 -6.27 -2.19 1.78
N VAL A 64 -6.02 -3.35 2.39
CA VAL A 64 -6.25 -3.58 3.83
C VAL A 64 -5.29 -2.75 4.67
N GLY A 65 -4.01 -2.68 4.29
CA GLY A 65 -3.02 -1.82 4.95
C GLY A 65 -3.39 -0.35 4.90
N ALA A 66 -3.80 0.14 3.73
CA ALA A 66 -4.27 1.50 3.52
C ALA A 66 -5.45 1.82 4.45
N LEU A 67 -6.44 0.94 4.53
CA LEU A 67 -7.59 1.08 5.44
C LEU A 67 -7.16 1.08 6.91
N ALA A 68 -6.23 0.21 7.30
CA ALA A 68 -5.73 0.14 8.66
C ALA A 68 -5.02 1.43 9.09
N VAL A 69 -4.20 2.02 8.21
CA VAL A 69 -3.54 3.29 8.48
C VAL A 69 -4.57 4.43 8.59
N ILE A 70 -5.51 4.52 7.65
CA ILE A 70 -6.57 5.53 7.68
C ILE A 70 -7.39 5.43 8.98
N LYS A 71 -7.70 4.21 9.44
CA LYS A 71 -8.43 3.98 10.70
C LYS A 71 -7.61 4.33 11.93
N ARG A 72 -6.30 4.05 11.96
CA ARG A 72 -5.42 4.39 13.09
C ARG A 72 -5.29 5.89 13.33
N GLN A 73 -5.37 6.68 12.27
CA GLN A 73 -5.21 8.14 12.35
C GLN A 73 -6.54 8.90 12.53
N SER A 74 -7.65 8.20 12.77
CA SER A 74 -8.98 8.79 12.88
C SER A 74 -9.45 8.93 14.32
#